data_AF-A0A177F4I9-F1
#
_entry.id   AF-A0A177F4I9-F1
#
_cell.length_a   1.000
_cell.length_b   1.000
_cell.length_c   1.000
_cell.angle_alpha   90.00
_cell.angle_beta   90.00
_cell.angle_gamma   90.00
#
_symmetry.space_group_name_H-M   'P 1'
#
loop_
_entity.id
_entity.type
_entity.pdbx_description
1 polymer ?
#
loop_
_entity_poly.entity_id
_entity_poly.type
_entity_poly.pdbx_seq_one_letter_code
_entity_poly.pdbx_strand_id
1 'polypeptide(L)'
;MNILWPLSVYAAIQAHLGLPLLFPGDVAAWDVVKHQSMSTLIAYHAEWALLTSQAGNLALNQCDDSAFAWGKFWPTLADWYQTTASGPASDADAYTTITMPYPVPPRGFGGPGIVKASFSFLEWSKKPEVLAAWEVLKSKHGLKYNPFGDRAMDAFGLINGELLGGWGRVISMDRNRQLGWHGFVCTKEAIKQVLTEMASLKMVPPMLA
;
A
#
# COMPACT_ATOMS: atom_id res chain seq x y z
N MET A 1 7.69 1.67 -7.61
CA MET A 1 6.28 1.25 -7.42
C MET A 1 5.62 2.17 -6.42
N ASN A 2 4.37 2.58 -6.65
CA ASN A 2 3.65 3.47 -5.73
C ASN A 2 2.23 2.95 -5.50
N ILE A 3 1.99 2.40 -4.32
CA ILE A 3 0.69 1.85 -3.91
C ILE A 3 -0.26 2.94 -3.38
N LEU A 4 0.26 4.11 -2.97
CA LEU A 4 -0.52 5.14 -2.30
C LEU A 4 -1.42 5.90 -3.26
N TRP A 5 -0.98 6.09 -4.50
CA TRP A 5 -1.79 6.72 -5.55
C TRP A 5 -3.12 5.98 -5.78
N PRO A 6 -3.12 4.69 -6.18
CA PRO A 6 -4.35 3.94 -6.40
C PRO A 6 -5.14 3.67 -5.11
N LEU A 7 -4.47 3.57 -3.94
CA LEU A 7 -5.15 3.38 -2.65
C LEU A 7 -5.94 4.64 -2.22
N SER A 8 -5.38 5.83 -2.49
CA SER A 8 -6.06 7.11 -2.28
C SER A 8 -7.27 7.28 -3.20
N VAL A 9 -7.14 6.89 -4.47
CA VAL A 9 -8.25 6.91 -5.44
C VAL A 9 -9.37 5.97 -4.97
N TYR A 10 -9.02 4.77 -4.51
CA TYR A 10 -9.97 3.84 -3.92
C TYR A 10 -10.70 4.46 -2.73
N ALA A 11 -9.96 5.03 -1.77
CA ALA A 11 -10.55 5.60 -0.57
C ALA A 11 -11.48 6.78 -0.86
N ALA A 12 -11.08 7.67 -1.77
CA ALA A 12 -11.90 8.80 -2.19
C ALA A 12 -13.19 8.38 -2.91
N ILE A 13 -13.13 7.34 -3.76
CA ILE A 13 -14.32 6.83 -4.45
C ILE A 13 -15.28 6.17 -3.46
N GLN A 14 -14.78 5.32 -2.55
CA GLN A 14 -15.61 4.70 -1.53
C GLN A 14 -16.30 5.76 -0.66
N ALA A 15 -15.56 6.79 -0.23
CA ALA A 15 -16.12 7.91 0.52
C ALA A 15 -17.19 8.67 -0.29
N HIS A 16 -16.93 8.95 -1.58
CA HIS A 16 -17.91 9.61 -2.44
C HIS A 16 -19.20 8.80 -2.61
N LEU A 17 -19.09 7.48 -2.67
CA LEU A 17 -20.22 6.55 -2.79
C LEU A 17 -20.91 6.26 -1.45
N GLY A 18 -20.39 6.78 -0.33
CA GLY A 18 -20.90 6.46 1.01
C GLY A 18 -20.68 5.00 1.43
N LEU A 19 -19.62 4.37 0.88
CA LEU A 19 -19.28 2.97 1.12
C LEU A 19 -18.05 2.84 2.03
N PRO A 20 -17.96 1.76 2.84
CA PRO A 20 -16.79 1.47 3.66
C PRO A 20 -15.56 1.13 2.83
N LEU A 21 -14.35 1.35 3.36
CA LEU A 21 -13.12 0.79 2.83
C LEU A 21 -13.07 -0.72 3.12
N LEU A 22 -13.31 -1.52 2.10
CA LEU A 22 -13.24 -2.97 2.17
C LEU A 22 -11.78 -3.44 2.11
N PHE A 23 -11.36 -4.23 3.09
CA PHE A 23 -10.07 -4.90 3.05
C PHE A 23 -10.16 -6.21 2.24
N PRO A 24 -9.32 -6.41 1.22
CA PRO A 24 -9.47 -7.56 0.32
C PRO A 24 -8.84 -8.85 0.87
N GLY A 25 -7.89 -8.74 1.81
CA GLY A 25 -7.13 -9.87 2.34
C GLY A 25 -7.83 -10.57 3.51
N ASP A 26 -7.27 -11.70 3.92
CA ASP A 26 -7.72 -12.42 5.12
C ASP A 26 -7.11 -11.84 6.41
N VAL A 27 -7.44 -12.45 7.56
CA VAL A 27 -6.93 -12.04 8.88
C VAL A 27 -5.40 -12.10 8.94
N ALA A 28 -4.76 -13.08 8.30
CA ALA A 28 -3.30 -13.16 8.26
C ALA A 28 -2.71 -11.95 7.52
N ALA A 29 -3.27 -11.57 6.37
CA ALA A 29 -2.86 -10.39 5.62
C ALA A 29 -3.10 -9.06 6.37
N TRP A 30 -4.16 -9.02 7.19
CA TRP A 30 -4.55 -7.86 8.00
C TRP A 30 -3.59 -7.61 9.17
N ASP A 31 -3.26 -8.65 9.93
CA ASP A 31 -2.47 -8.55 11.16
C ASP A 31 -0.95 -8.56 10.91
N VAL A 32 -0.50 -9.08 9.77
CA VAL A 32 0.92 -9.29 9.54
C VAL A 32 1.70 -7.98 9.39
N VAL A 33 2.87 -7.93 10.03
CA VAL A 33 3.79 -6.80 9.95
C VAL A 33 4.46 -6.73 8.58
N LYS A 34 4.44 -5.53 7.98
CA LYS A 34 5.07 -5.21 6.69
C LYS A 34 5.88 -3.94 6.84
N HIS A 35 7.09 -3.92 6.31
CA HIS A 35 7.85 -2.68 6.15
C HIS A 35 7.27 -1.86 5.00
N GLN A 36 7.41 -0.55 5.11
CA GLN A 36 7.23 0.39 4.01
C GLN A 36 8.55 1.14 3.82
N SER A 37 8.73 1.74 2.64
CA SER A 37 9.93 2.51 2.32
C SER A 37 9.53 3.80 1.61
N MET A 38 9.54 4.91 2.35
CA MET A 38 9.24 6.24 1.82
C MET A 38 10.38 6.76 0.96
N SER A 39 10.02 7.35 -0.18
CA SER A 39 10.99 7.83 -1.17
C SER A 39 11.95 8.89 -0.63
N THR A 40 11.48 9.76 0.26
CA THR A 40 12.31 10.79 0.91
C THR A 40 13.39 10.16 1.78
N LEU A 41 13.03 9.17 2.60
CA LEU A 41 14.00 8.46 3.44
C LEU A 41 14.96 7.61 2.59
N ILE A 42 14.49 7.00 1.49
CA ILE A 42 15.36 6.33 0.52
C ILE A 42 16.39 7.31 -0.06
N ALA A 43 15.97 8.53 -0.44
CA ALA A 43 16.87 9.54 -0.98
C ALA A 43 17.94 9.97 0.04
N TYR A 44 17.53 10.24 1.28
CA TYR A 44 18.49 10.59 2.35
C TYR A 44 19.44 9.44 2.68
N HIS A 45 18.96 8.20 2.65
CA HIS A 45 19.81 7.02 2.85
C HIS A 45 20.83 6.85 1.73
N ALA A 46 20.42 7.08 0.48
CA ALA A 46 21.32 7.04 -0.67
C ALA A 46 22.40 8.13 -0.59
N GLU A 47 22.03 9.36 -0.22
CA GLU A 47 22.98 10.45 0.02
C GLU A 47 23.95 10.10 1.16
N TRP A 48 23.43 9.62 2.28
CA TRP A 48 24.26 9.18 3.41
C TRP A 48 25.25 8.08 3.00
N ALA A 49 24.78 7.06 2.28
CA ALA A 49 25.63 5.94 1.85
C ALA A 49 26.73 6.40 0.89
N LEU A 50 26.45 7.40 0.04
CA LEU A 50 27.45 8.00 -0.86
C LEU A 50 28.53 8.77 -0.09
N LEU A 51 28.14 9.48 0.98
CA LEU A 51 29.02 10.34 1.76
C LEU A 51 29.74 9.62 2.92
N THR A 52 29.39 8.35 3.17
CA THR A 52 29.94 7.54 4.28
C THR A 52 30.95 6.54 3.74
N SER A 53 32.25 6.77 4.00
CA SER A 53 33.32 5.90 3.48
C SER A 53 33.19 4.43 3.91
N GLN A 54 32.65 4.17 5.10
CA GLN A 54 32.42 2.82 5.62
C GLN A 54 31.23 2.11 4.95
N ALA A 55 30.37 2.83 4.22
CA ALA A 55 29.25 2.26 3.47
C ALA A 55 29.63 1.80 2.05
N GLY A 56 30.86 2.05 1.61
CA GLY A 56 31.34 1.72 0.27
C GLY A 56 31.30 0.22 -0.05
N ASN A 57 30.83 -0.13 -1.25
CA ASN A 57 30.73 -1.51 -1.75
C ASN A 57 29.87 -2.45 -0.88
N LEU A 58 28.89 -1.90 -0.15
CA LEU A 58 27.95 -2.69 0.65
C LEU A 58 26.56 -2.70 0.03
N ALA A 59 25.89 -3.85 0.11
CA ALA A 59 24.44 -3.92 -0.03
C ALA A 59 23.80 -3.58 1.33
N LEU A 60 23.03 -2.49 1.36
CA LEU A 60 22.36 -1.97 2.55
C LEU A 60 20.84 -1.94 2.33
N ASN A 61 20.10 -2.52 3.27
CA ASN A 61 18.63 -2.48 3.27
C ASN A 61 18.15 -1.04 3.51
N GLN A 62 16.90 -0.75 3.13
CA GLN A 62 16.27 0.53 3.46
C GLN A 62 14.76 0.43 3.63
N CYS A 63 14.27 0.82 4.80
CA CYS A 63 12.86 0.95 5.14
C CYS A 63 12.65 2.08 6.16
N ASP A 64 11.38 2.39 6.43
CA ASP A 64 10.97 3.47 7.35
C ASP A 64 11.38 3.25 8.81
N ASP A 65 11.70 1.99 9.17
CA ASP A 65 12.01 1.55 10.53
C ASP A 65 10.88 1.83 11.55
N SER A 66 9.64 1.86 11.06
CA SER A 66 8.41 1.97 11.85
C SER A 66 7.57 0.71 11.70
N ALA A 67 7.03 0.20 12.82
CA ALA A 67 6.17 -0.97 12.80
C ALA A 67 4.83 -0.64 12.10
N PHE A 68 4.54 -1.37 11.04
CA PHE A 68 3.34 -1.16 10.23
C PHE A 68 2.61 -2.49 9.97
N ALA A 69 1.29 -2.47 10.13
CA ALA A 69 0.37 -3.52 9.76
C ALA A 69 -0.88 -2.89 9.16
N TRP A 70 -1.45 -3.49 8.13
CA TRP A 70 -2.60 -2.94 7.44
C TRP A 70 -3.79 -2.79 8.38
N GLY A 71 -4.00 -3.73 9.31
CA GLY A 71 -5.09 -3.65 10.26
C GLY A 71 -5.07 -2.44 11.19
N LYS A 72 -3.88 -1.86 11.45
CA LYS A 72 -3.76 -0.61 12.21
C LYS A 72 -3.92 0.62 11.33
N PHE A 73 -3.50 0.55 10.08
CA PHE A 73 -3.53 1.68 9.15
C PHE A 73 -4.90 1.86 8.47
N TRP A 74 -5.61 0.77 8.19
CA TRP A 74 -6.86 0.80 7.42
C TRP A 74 -7.94 1.71 8.02
N PRO A 75 -8.19 1.69 9.34
CA PRO A 75 -9.12 2.62 9.97
C PRO A 75 -8.65 4.08 9.86
N THR A 76 -7.35 4.33 9.99
CA THR A 76 -6.78 5.69 9.81
C THR A 76 -7.03 6.20 8.39
N LEU A 77 -6.84 5.36 7.38
CA LEU A 77 -7.11 5.74 5.99
C LEU A 77 -8.59 6.08 5.79
N ALA A 78 -9.50 5.31 6.37
CA ALA A 78 -10.94 5.59 6.32
C ALA A 78 -11.28 6.94 6.98
N ASP A 79 -10.69 7.22 8.16
CA ASP A 79 -10.87 8.48 8.88
C ASP A 79 -10.43 9.69 8.03
N TRP A 80 -9.27 9.60 7.35
CA TRP A 80 -8.78 10.68 6.49
C TRP A 80 -9.72 11.01 5.32
N TYR A 81 -10.48 10.03 4.83
CA TYR A 81 -11.48 10.22 3.78
C TYR A 81 -12.90 10.30 4.33
N GLN A 82 -13.08 10.41 5.65
CA GLN A 82 -14.39 10.55 6.30
C GLN A 82 -15.38 9.43 5.90
N THR A 83 -14.88 8.20 5.85
CA THR A 83 -15.70 6.98 5.65
C THR A 83 -15.40 5.96 6.75
N THR A 84 -16.04 4.79 6.71
CA THR A 84 -15.80 3.68 7.63
C THR A 84 -14.86 2.64 7.02
N ALA A 85 -14.26 1.79 7.85
CA ALA A 85 -13.43 0.67 7.41
C ALA A 85 -14.12 -0.64 7.73
N SER A 86 -14.04 -1.62 6.82
CA SER A 86 -14.33 -3.01 7.15
C SER A 86 -13.03 -3.79 7.33
N GLY A 87 -13.00 -4.71 8.29
CA GLY A 87 -11.94 -5.70 8.39
C GLY A 87 -12.08 -6.78 7.30
N PRO A 88 -11.25 -7.84 7.40
CA PRO A 88 -11.40 -9.04 6.58
C PRO A 88 -12.83 -9.59 6.62
N ALA A 89 -13.30 -10.14 5.51
CA ALA A 89 -14.59 -10.81 5.45
C ALA A 89 -14.64 -11.98 6.45
N SER A 90 -15.74 -12.11 7.19
CA SER A 90 -15.93 -13.17 8.19
C SER A 90 -16.35 -14.51 7.56
N ASP A 91 -16.96 -14.47 6.39
CA ASP A 91 -17.36 -15.66 5.64
C ASP A 91 -16.16 -16.22 4.85
N ALA A 92 -15.86 -17.50 5.06
CA ALA A 92 -14.77 -18.19 4.37
C ALA A 92 -15.06 -18.35 2.87
N ASP A 93 -16.34 -18.47 2.48
CA ASP A 93 -16.76 -18.64 1.09
C ASP A 93 -16.67 -17.32 0.29
N ALA A 94 -16.45 -16.20 0.97
CA ALA A 94 -16.20 -14.91 0.32
C ALA A 94 -14.84 -14.83 -0.37
N TYR A 95 -13.90 -15.76 -0.11
CA TYR A 95 -12.53 -15.68 -0.61
C TYR A 95 -12.29 -16.56 -1.83
N THR A 96 -11.70 -15.97 -2.86
CA THR A 96 -11.01 -16.72 -3.91
C THR A 96 -9.61 -17.07 -3.42
N THR A 97 -9.25 -18.35 -3.48
CA THR A 97 -7.91 -18.84 -3.11
C THR A 97 -7.00 -18.91 -4.33
N ILE A 98 -5.83 -18.30 -4.22
CA ILE A 98 -4.78 -18.31 -5.23
C ILE A 98 -3.58 -19.05 -4.65
N THR A 99 -3.23 -20.18 -5.26
CA THR A 99 -2.05 -20.97 -4.89
C THR A 99 -0.91 -20.63 -5.84
N MET A 100 0.24 -20.24 -5.28
CA MET A 100 1.43 -19.94 -6.07
C MET A 100 1.92 -21.21 -6.80
N PRO A 101 2.47 -21.07 -8.04
CA PRO A 101 2.75 -22.21 -8.91
C PRO A 101 3.95 -23.06 -8.47
N TYR A 102 4.72 -22.62 -7.47
CA TYR A 102 5.90 -23.32 -6.97
C TYR A 102 5.55 -24.17 -5.73
N PRO A 103 5.41 -25.51 -5.87
CA PRO A 103 4.97 -26.38 -4.78
C PRO A 103 6.02 -26.52 -3.68
N VAL A 104 7.30 -26.45 -4.05
CA VAL A 104 8.43 -26.45 -3.11
C VAL A 104 8.96 -25.02 -3.03
N PRO A 105 8.74 -24.31 -1.91
CA PRO A 105 9.24 -22.95 -1.76
C PRO A 105 10.78 -22.96 -1.65
N PRO A 106 11.48 -21.88 -2.07
CA PRO A 106 12.95 -21.81 -2.03
C PRO A 106 13.58 -22.08 -0.65
N ARG A 107 12.83 -21.84 0.43
CA ARG A 107 13.26 -22.15 1.81
C ARG A 107 13.39 -23.65 2.11
N GLY A 108 12.87 -24.53 1.25
CA GLY A 108 12.98 -25.99 1.38
C GLY A 108 11.96 -26.65 2.32
N PHE A 109 11.06 -25.89 2.94
CA PHE A 109 9.99 -26.42 3.80
C PHE A 109 8.69 -25.62 3.69
N GLY A 110 7.58 -26.22 4.11
CA GLY A 110 6.23 -25.66 3.98
C GLY A 110 5.68 -25.74 2.55
N GLY A 111 4.36 -25.59 2.41
CA GLY A 111 3.68 -25.69 1.13
C GLY A 111 3.84 -24.45 0.23
N PRO A 112 3.19 -24.46 -0.95
CA PRO A 112 3.11 -23.29 -1.81
C PRO A 112 2.52 -22.09 -1.06
N GLY A 113 2.91 -20.89 -1.48
CA GLY A 113 2.28 -19.67 -0.99
C GLY A 113 0.80 -19.67 -1.32
N ILE A 114 -0.04 -19.40 -0.32
CA ILE A 114 -1.49 -19.29 -0.48
C ILE A 114 -1.88 -17.84 -0.21
N VAL A 115 -2.65 -17.27 -1.12
CA VAL A 115 -3.23 -15.94 -1.01
C VAL A 115 -4.73 -16.06 -1.09
N LYS A 116 -5.46 -15.34 -0.24
CA LYS A 116 -6.92 -15.28 -0.26
C LYS A 116 -7.35 -13.85 -0.53
N ALA A 117 -8.29 -13.69 -1.46
CA ALA A 117 -8.83 -12.38 -1.83
C ALA A 117 -10.35 -12.41 -1.84
N SER A 118 -11.00 -11.50 -1.10
CA SER A 118 -12.45 -11.33 -1.12
C SER A 118 -12.91 -10.50 -2.32
N PHE A 119 -12.06 -9.63 -2.85
CA PHE A 119 -12.23 -8.94 -4.12
C PHE A 119 -10.88 -8.52 -4.72
N SER A 120 -10.90 -8.08 -5.98
CA SER A 120 -9.74 -7.52 -6.67
C SER A 120 -9.93 -6.03 -6.92
N PHE A 121 -8.93 -5.20 -6.61
CA PHE A 121 -8.97 -3.77 -6.98
C PHE A 121 -9.05 -3.56 -8.49
N LEU A 122 -8.46 -4.46 -9.28
CA LEU A 122 -8.55 -4.37 -10.74
C LEU A 122 -9.99 -4.57 -11.23
N GLU A 123 -10.70 -5.57 -10.71
CA GLU A 123 -12.10 -5.80 -11.08
C GLU A 123 -13.02 -4.73 -10.50
N TRP A 124 -12.76 -4.27 -9.27
CA TRP A 124 -13.43 -3.10 -8.69
C TRP A 124 -13.27 -1.86 -9.58
N SER A 125 -12.08 -1.61 -10.14
CA SER A 125 -11.81 -0.43 -10.96
C SER A 125 -12.61 -0.37 -12.27
N LYS A 126 -13.17 -1.50 -12.72
CA LYS A 126 -13.94 -1.61 -13.96
C LYS A 126 -15.44 -1.40 -13.76
N LYS A 127 -15.90 -1.31 -12.50
CA LYS A 127 -17.33 -1.23 -12.19
C LYS A 127 -17.92 0.10 -12.70
N PRO A 128 -19.12 0.11 -13.32
CA PRO A 128 -19.73 1.33 -13.86
C PRO A 128 -19.89 2.44 -12.82
N GLU A 129 -20.30 2.11 -11.60
CA GLU A 129 -20.47 3.05 -10.50
C GLU A 129 -19.13 3.68 -10.04
N VAL A 130 -18.04 2.92 -10.11
CA VAL A 130 -16.69 3.41 -9.77
C VAL A 130 -16.19 4.37 -10.83
N LEU A 131 -16.39 4.04 -12.12
CA LEU A 131 -16.01 4.91 -13.24
C LEU A 131 -16.83 6.21 -13.24
N ALA A 132 -18.13 6.14 -12.95
CA ALA A 132 -18.99 7.31 -12.83
C ALA A 132 -18.55 8.21 -11.66
N ALA A 133 -18.29 7.64 -10.48
CA ALA A 133 -17.77 8.36 -9.32
C ALA A 133 -16.43 9.05 -9.62
N TRP A 134 -15.54 8.37 -10.36
CA TRP A 134 -14.26 8.95 -10.75
C TRP A 134 -14.41 10.19 -11.62
N GLU A 135 -15.26 10.18 -12.65
CA GLU A 135 -15.44 11.35 -13.51
C GLU A 135 -16.01 12.56 -12.74
N VAL A 136 -16.86 12.32 -11.74
CA VAL A 136 -17.33 13.36 -10.82
C VAL A 136 -16.16 13.94 -10.01
N LEU A 137 -15.37 13.09 -9.34
CA LEU A 137 -14.25 13.54 -8.51
C LEU A 137 -13.16 14.23 -9.33
N LYS A 138 -12.85 13.70 -10.51
CA LYS A 138 -11.90 14.27 -11.47
C LYS A 138 -12.30 15.67 -11.88
N SER A 139 -13.56 15.87 -12.24
CA SER A 139 -14.10 17.20 -12.61
C SER A 139 -14.11 18.14 -11.40
N LYS A 140 -14.59 17.68 -10.24
CA LYS A 140 -14.68 18.47 -9.00
C LYS A 140 -13.33 18.99 -8.52
N HIS A 141 -12.29 18.16 -8.60
CA HIS A 141 -10.96 18.49 -8.06
C HIS A 141 -9.94 18.92 -9.11
N GLY A 142 -10.31 18.90 -10.40
CA GLY A 142 -9.43 19.24 -11.52
C GLY A 142 -8.26 18.26 -11.65
N LEU A 143 -8.53 16.96 -11.51
CA LEU A 143 -7.48 15.93 -11.51
C LEU A 143 -6.88 15.75 -12.91
N LYS A 144 -5.55 15.66 -12.96
CA LYS A 144 -4.77 15.59 -14.21
C LYS A 144 -4.37 14.18 -14.61
N TYR A 145 -4.45 13.24 -13.68
CA TYR A 145 -3.95 11.87 -13.87
C TYR A 145 -5.08 10.87 -13.74
N ASN A 146 -5.20 9.96 -14.70
CA ASN A 146 -6.24 8.92 -14.72
C ASN A 146 -5.63 7.54 -14.41
N PRO A 147 -6.06 6.85 -13.33
CA PRO A 147 -5.61 5.50 -13.00
C PRO A 147 -6.44 4.39 -13.69
N PHE A 148 -7.51 4.74 -14.41
CA PHE A 148 -8.41 3.79 -15.07
C PHE A 148 -8.02 3.53 -16.55
N GLY A 149 -8.72 2.60 -17.20
CA GLY A 149 -8.45 2.19 -18.58
C GLY A 149 -7.15 1.38 -18.68
N ASP A 150 -6.30 1.70 -19.66
CA ASP A 150 -5.06 0.97 -19.93
C ASP A 150 -4.08 0.97 -18.73
N ARG A 151 -4.20 1.95 -17.83
CA ARG A 151 -3.37 2.06 -16.62
C ARG A 151 -3.91 1.30 -15.41
N ALA A 152 -5.11 0.72 -15.50
CA ALA A 152 -5.77 0.09 -14.36
C ALA A 152 -4.96 -1.08 -13.79
N MET A 153 -4.27 -1.86 -14.63
CA MET A 153 -3.41 -2.95 -14.18
C MET A 153 -2.21 -2.43 -13.38
N ASP A 154 -1.51 -1.42 -13.89
CA ASP A 154 -0.34 -0.83 -13.25
C ASP A 154 -0.69 -0.11 -11.94
N ALA A 155 -1.87 0.49 -11.89
CA ALA A 155 -2.38 1.17 -10.71
C ALA A 155 -2.92 0.16 -9.68
N PHE A 156 -3.99 -0.55 -10.02
CA PHE A 156 -4.77 -1.33 -9.05
C PHE A 156 -4.27 -2.77 -8.86
N GLY A 157 -3.64 -3.37 -9.88
CA GLY A 157 -3.08 -4.72 -9.78
C GLY A 157 -1.95 -4.79 -8.75
N LEU A 158 -1.20 -3.70 -8.60
CA LEU A 158 -0.09 -3.61 -7.66
C LEU A 158 -0.51 -3.68 -6.19
N ILE A 159 -1.63 -3.03 -5.85
CA ILE A 159 -2.11 -2.97 -4.46
C ILE A 159 -2.50 -4.37 -3.98
N ASN A 160 -3.08 -5.21 -4.86
CA ASN A 160 -3.41 -6.60 -4.52
C ASN A 160 -2.17 -7.35 -4.01
N GLY A 161 -1.02 -7.23 -4.70
CA GLY A 161 0.22 -7.88 -4.29
C GLY A 161 0.76 -7.38 -2.95
N GLU A 162 0.54 -6.10 -2.64
CA GLU A 162 0.95 -5.53 -1.36
C GLU A 162 0.06 -6.00 -0.20
N LEU A 163 -1.27 -6.03 -0.40
CA LEU A 163 -2.24 -6.26 0.66
C LEU A 163 -2.47 -7.74 0.99
N LEU A 164 -2.62 -8.61 -0.01
CA LEU A 164 -3.21 -9.95 0.19
C LEU A 164 -2.28 -11.00 0.85
N GLY A 165 -0.96 -10.78 0.86
CA GLY A 165 -0.03 -11.74 1.43
C GLY A 165 0.00 -11.73 2.97
N GLY A 166 -0.25 -12.88 3.59
CA GLY A 166 -0.17 -13.10 5.05
C GLY A 166 1.22 -13.39 5.60
N TRP A 167 2.28 -13.18 4.81
CA TRP A 167 3.66 -13.37 5.23
C TRP A 167 4.30 -12.05 5.62
N GLY A 168 5.05 -12.09 6.72
CA GLY A 168 5.78 -10.93 7.22
C GLY A 168 6.83 -10.45 6.25
N ARG A 169 6.90 -9.13 6.06
CA ARG A 169 7.98 -8.48 5.33
C ARG A 169 8.69 -7.55 6.28
N VAL A 170 9.76 -8.02 6.91
CA VAL A 170 10.62 -7.21 7.78
C VAL A 170 12.05 -7.35 7.29
N ILE A 171 12.73 -6.22 7.11
CA ILE A 171 14.14 -6.19 6.73
C ILE A 171 14.93 -5.53 7.85
N SER A 172 16.09 -6.10 8.20
CA SER A 172 16.93 -5.55 9.27
C SER A 172 17.65 -4.30 8.77
N MET A 173 17.67 -3.28 9.63
CA MET A 173 18.44 -2.05 9.48
C MET A 173 19.72 -2.05 10.34
N ASP A 174 20.08 -3.18 10.96
CA ASP A 174 21.17 -3.23 11.95
C ASP A 174 22.52 -2.84 11.36
N ARG A 175 22.83 -3.29 10.13
CA ARG A 175 24.07 -2.90 9.44
C ARG A 175 24.11 -1.38 9.20
N ASN A 176 22.99 -0.77 8.82
CA ASN A 176 22.90 0.68 8.66
C ASN A 176 23.17 1.40 9.99
N ARG A 177 22.57 0.92 11.09
CA ARG A 177 22.76 1.48 12.43
C ARG A 177 24.20 1.35 12.92
N GLN A 178 24.85 0.21 12.66
CA GLN A 178 26.26 0.00 12.97
C GLN A 178 27.19 0.96 12.22
N LEU A 179 26.78 1.41 11.04
CA LEU A 179 27.50 2.37 10.20
C LEU A 179 27.11 3.84 10.49
N GLY A 180 26.21 4.09 11.45
CA GLY A 180 25.81 5.43 11.89
C GLY A 180 24.54 5.99 11.23
N TRP A 181 23.82 5.21 10.42
CA TRP A 181 22.51 5.61 9.91
C TRP A 181 21.40 5.34 10.94
N HIS A 182 20.77 6.42 11.40
CA HIS A 182 19.64 6.38 12.34
C HIS A 182 18.39 7.09 11.81
N GLY A 183 18.35 7.38 10.50
CA GLY A 183 17.18 7.98 9.88
C GLY A 183 15.98 7.03 9.91
N PHE A 184 14.84 7.54 10.36
CA PHE A 184 13.56 6.84 10.40
C PHE A 184 12.43 7.82 10.06
N VAL A 185 11.26 7.29 9.70
CA VAL A 185 10.03 8.09 9.59
C VAL A 185 8.88 7.38 10.31
N CYS A 186 7.92 8.15 10.81
CA CYS A 186 6.64 7.55 11.18
C CYS A 186 5.87 7.25 9.87
N THR A 187 5.77 5.98 9.48
CA THR A 187 5.17 5.57 8.20
C THR A 187 3.79 6.17 7.98
N LYS A 188 2.94 6.22 9.01
CA LYS A 188 1.60 6.80 8.91
C LYS A 188 1.65 8.30 8.56
N GLU A 189 2.47 9.09 9.26
CA GLU A 189 2.59 10.52 8.99
C GLU A 189 3.23 10.79 7.63
N ALA A 190 4.22 9.98 7.24
CA ALA A 190 4.84 10.08 5.92
C ALA A 190 3.84 9.76 4.79
N ILE A 191 2.98 8.74 4.96
CA ILE A 191 1.89 8.47 4.01
C ILE A 191 0.95 9.68 3.94
N LYS A 192 0.55 10.26 5.08
CA LYS A 192 -0.32 11.44 5.10
C LYS A 192 0.28 12.61 4.32
N GLN A 193 1.57 12.86 4.52
CA GLN A 193 2.32 13.88 3.78
C GLN A 193 2.32 13.59 2.28
N VAL A 194 2.65 12.37 1.86
CA VAL A 194 2.67 11.98 0.44
C VAL A 194 1.30 12.16 -0.21
N LEU A 195 0.21 11.76 0.45
CA LEU A 195 -1.15 11.96 -0.08
C LEU A 195 -1.52 13.44 -0.21
N THR A 196 -1.09 14.27 0.75
CA THR A 196 -1.27 15.73 0.70
C THR A 196 -0.53 16.34 -0.49
N GLU A 197 0.72 15.94 -0.71
CA GLU A 197 1.52 16.38 -1.84
C GLU A 197 0.92 15.94 -3.19
N MET A 198 0.49 14.67 -3.30
CA MET A 198 -0.20 14.17 -4.50
C MET A 198 -1.49 14.95 -4.80
N ALA A 199 -2.26 15.31 -3.78
CA ALA A 199 -3.47 16.11 -3.95
C ALA A 199 -3.14 17.53 -4.43
N SER A 200 -2.07 18.15 -3.91
CA SER A 200 -1.59 19.46 -4.37
C SER A 200 -1.19 19.44 -5.85
N LEU A 201 -0.62 18.31 -6.31
CA LEU A 201 -0.25 18.06 -7.70
C LEU A 201 -1.43 17.63 -8.60
N LYS A 202 -2.65 17.56 -8.05
CA LYS A 202 -3.87 17.11 -8.77
C LYS A 202 -3.76 15.68 -9.30
N MET A 203 -3.03 14.81 -8.59
CA MET A 203 -2.92 13.38 -8.90
C MET A 203 -4.03 12.56 -8.27
N VAL A 204 -4.53 12.99 -7.12
CA VAL A 204 -5.59 12.33 -6.34
C VAL A 204 -6.60 13.35 -5.81
N PRO A 205 -7.84 12.94 -5.51
CA PRO A 205 -8.72 13.72 -4.65
C PRO A 205 -8.06 14.01 -3.30
N PRO A 206 -8.25 15.22 -2.72
CA PRO A 206 -7.73 15.53 -1.39
C PRO A 206 -8.42 14.68 -0.32
N MET A 207 -7.70 14.42 0.78
CA MET A 207 -8.30 13.91 2.03
C MET A 207 -9.35 14.91 2.55
N LEU A 208 -10.35 14.40 3.26
CA LEU A 208 -11.49 15.19 3.77
C LEU A 208 -11.29 15.65 5.22
N ALA A 209 -10.24 15.18 5.91
CA ALA A 209 -9.89 15.51 7.30
C ALA A 209 -8.46 16.04 7.44
#